data_AF-A0A924LZW8-F1
#
_entry.id   AF-A0A924LZW8-F1
#
_cell.length_a   1.000
_cell.length_b   1.000
_cell.length_c   1.000
_cell.angle_alpha   90.00
_cell.angle_beta   90.00
_cell.angle_gamma   90.00
#
_symmetry.space_group_name_H-M   'P 1'
#
loop_
_entity.id
_entity.type
_entity.pdbx_description
1 polymer ?
#
loop_
_entity_poly.entity_id
_entity_poly.type
_entity_poly.pdbx_seq_one_letter_code
_entity_poly.pdbx_strand_id
1 'polypeptide(L)' 'QVLAVLEEAEGQGIGQLLLERATLWAQEKGLEGLSLHVFSTNVNAQTFYAKLGFQEDNIRLIKPD' A
#
# COMPACT_ATOMS: atom_id res chain seq x y z
N GLN A 1 5.91 -6.88 -6.97
CA GLN A 1 6.86 -7.04 -5.86
C GLN A 1 6.10 -6.88 -4.55
N VAL A 2 6.43 -7.64 -3.50
CA VAL A 2 5.82 -7.48 -2.16
C VAL A 2 6.65 -6.48 -1.35
N LEU A 3 5.98 -5.59 -0.61
CA LEU A 3 6.59 -4.70 0.37
C LEU A 3 6.01 -5.03 1.75
N ALA A 4 6.86 -5.31 2.73
CA ALA A 4 6.46 -5.66 4.09
C ALA A 4 7.43 -5.06 5.11
N VAL A 5 6.91 -4.73 6.28
CA VAL A 5 7.68 -4.35 7.46
C VAL A 5 7.65 -5.55 8.41
N LEU A 6 8.75 -5.82 9.10
CA LEU A 6 8.78 -6.85 10.15
C LEU A 6 7.91 -6.41 11.32
N GLU A 7 7.27 -7.36 12.00
CA GLU A 7 6.34 -7.08 13.09
C GLU A 7 7.00 -6.24 14.20
N GLU A 8 8.26 -6.52 14.52
CA GLU A 8 9.04 -5.80 15.55
C GLU A 8 9.36 -4.35 15.15
N ALA A 9 9.20 -4.02 13.87
CA ALA A 9 9.49 -2.73 13.28
C ALA A 9 8.23 -1.92 12.93
N GLU A 10 7.03 -2.45 13.22
CA GLU A 10 5.77 -1.73 13.01
C GLU A 10 5.62 -0.53 13.97
N GLY A 11 4.75 0.42 13.59
CA GLY A 11 4.48 1.62 14.40
C GLY A 11 5.59 2.68 14.40
N GLN A 12 6.73 2.41 13.76
CA GLN A 12 7.89 3.32 13.71
C GLN A 12 7.95 4.18 12.43
N GLY A 13 6.89 4.19 11.62
CA GLY A 13 6.84 4.95 10.37
C GLY A 13 7.62 4.34 9.19
N ILE A 14 8.21 3.15 9.37
CA ILE A 14 9.02 2.49 8.33
C ILE A 14 8.20 2.20 7.06
N GLY A 15 6.94 1.77 7.21
CA GLY A 15 6.07 1.53 6.07
C GLY A 15 5.84 2.79 5.23
N GLN A 16 5.73 3.95 5.87
CA GLN A 16 5.59 5.24 5.20
C GLN A 16 6.88 5.59 4.44
N LEU A 17 8.05 5.47 5.09
CA LEU A 17 9.35 5.74 4.46
C LEU A 17 9.59 4.86 3.22
N LEU A 18 9.20 3.60 3.29
CA LEU A 18 9.31 2.68 2.16
C LEU A 18 8.44 3.12 0.98
N LEU A 19 7.20 3.54 1.23
CA LEU A 19 6.29 4.03 0.19
C LEU A 19 6.75 5.36 -0.40
N GLU A 20 7.22 6.29 0.43
CA GLU A 20 7.80 7.56 -0.03
C GLU A 20 8.98 7.31 -0.97
N ARG A 21 9.88 6.39 -0.60
CA ARG A 21 11.01 6.02 -1.45
C ARG A 21 10.58 5.36 -2.76
N ALA A 22 9.54 4.53 -2.73
CA ALA A 22 8.96 3.91 -3.92
C ALA A 22 8.30 4.95 -4.84
N THR A 23 7.59 5.93 -4.28
CA THR A 23 6.97 7.03 -5.02
C THR A 23 8.03 7.89 -5.71
N LEU A 24 9.10 8.26 -4.99
CA LEU A 24 10.23 9.00 -5.57
C LEU A 24 10.87 8.22 -6.72
N TRP A 25 11.10 6.92 -6.54
CA TRP A 25 11.64 6.07 -7.61
C TRP A 25 10.72 6.04 -8.83
N ALA A 26 9.39 5.96 -8.64
CA ALA A 26 8.43 5.96 -9.73
C ALA A 26 8.46 7.30 -10.50
N GLN A 27 8.52 8.42 -9.78
CA GLN A 27 8.66 9.76 -10.36
C GLN A 27 9.96 9.92 -11.16
N GLU A 28 11.09 9.46 -10.62
CA GLU A 28 12.40 9.45 -11.32
C GLU A 28 12.38 8.64 -12.62
N LYS A 29 11.45 7.68 -12.75
CA LYS A 29 11.25 6.85 -13.94
C LYS A 29 10.17 7.38 -14.89
N GLY A 30 9.51 8.49 -14.55
CA GLY A 30 8.40 9.03 -15.32
C GLY A 30 7.14 8.16 -15.29
N LEU A 31 6.96 7.38 -14.22
CA LEU A 31 5.75 6.57 -14.00
C LEU A 31 4.67 7.41 -13.32
N GLU A 32 3.41 7.05 -13.58
CA GLU A 32 2.25 7.84 -13.16
C GLU A 32 1.80 7.61 -11.72
N GLY A 33 2.31 6.56 -11.05
CA GLY A 33 1.99 6.29 -9.65
C GLY A 33 2.33 4.88 -9.20
N LEU A 34 1.77 4.52 -8.04
CA LEU A 34 1.89 3.21 -7.42
C LEU A 34 0.49 2.57 -7.34
N SER A 35 0.41 1.28 -7.66
CA SER A 35 -0.76 0.46 -7.38
C SER A 35 -0.40 -0.70 -6.45
N LEU A 36 -1.35 -1.11 -5.63
CA LEU A 36 -1.19 -2.22 -4.69
C LEU A 36 -2.50 -2.99 -4.54
N HIS A 37 -2.39 -4.22 -4.05
CA HIS A 37 -3.52 -5.02 -3.66
C HIS A 37 -3.51 -5.21 -2.15
N VAL A 38 -4.65 -4.96 -1.52
CA VAL A 38 -4.88 -5.21 -0.10
C VAL A 38 -6.15 -6.05 0.04
N PHE A 39 -6.14 -7.04 0.93
CA PHE A 39 -7.34 -7.82 1.21
C PHE A 39 -8.37 -6.95 1.94
N SER A 40 -9.65 -7.13 1.62
CA SER A 40 -10.77 -6.42 2.25
C SER A 40 -10.86 -6.66 3.76
N THR A 41 -10.32 -7.78 4.24
CA THR A 41 -10.25 -8.11 5.67
C THR A 41 -9.11 -7.40 6.40
N ASN A 42 -8.13 -6.84 5.69
CA ASN A 42 -7.00 -6.15 6.29
C ASN A 42 -7.30 -4.65 6.46
N VAL A 43 -8.14 -4.33 7.45
CA VAL A 43 -8.61 -2.96 7.72
C VAL A 43 -7.47 -2.03 8.13
N ASN A 44 -6.46 -2.55 8.84
CA ASN A 44 -5.29 -1.78 9.26
C ASN A 44 -4.50 -1.28 8.04
N ALA A 45 -4.20 -2.16 7.09
CA ALA A 45 -3.50 -1.79 5.86
C ALA A 45 -4.32 -0.83 5.00
N GLN A 46 -5.64 -1.05 4.86
CA GLN A 46 -6.53 -0.12 4.14
C GLN A 46 -6.49 1.29 4.74
N THR A 47 -6.60 1.39 6.06
CA THR A 47 -6.54 2.67 6.79
C THR A 47 -5.17 3.33 6.63
N PHE A 48 -4.10 2.54 6.69
CA PHE A 48 -2.73 3.03 6.49
C PHE A 48 -2.53 3.63 5.10
N TYR A 49 -2.91 2.91 4.04
CA TYR A 49 -2.77 3.42 2.67
C TYR A 49 -3.68 4.64 2.39
N ALA A 50 -4.90 4.64 2.91
CA ALA A 50 -5.81 5.79 2.78
C ALA A 50 -5.22 7.07 3.40
N LYS A 51 -4.58 6.96 4.58
CA LYS A 51 -3.86 8.09 5.22
C LYS A 51 -2.70 8.62 4.37
N LEU A 52 -2.13 7.79 3.51
CA LEU A 52 -1.03 8.14 2.59
C LEU A 52 -1.53 8.59 1.21
N GLY A 53 -2.84 8.77 1.03
CA GLY A 53 -3.43 9.30 -0.20
C GLY A 53 -3.69 8.27 -1.29
N PHE A 54 -3.55 6.97 -1.00
CA PHE A 54 -4.04 5.93 -1.92
C PHE A 54 -5.56 5.98 -2.03
N GLN A 55 -6.06 5.70 -3.22
CA GLN A 55 -7.49 5.63 -3.53
C GLN A 55 -7.86 4.22 -3.98
N GLU A 56 -9.12 3.86 -3.79
CA GLU A 56 -9.66 2.61 -4.31
C GLU A 56 -9.74 2.69 -5.84
N ASP A 57 -9.17 1.70 -6.53
CA ASP A 57 -9.14 1.63 -7.99
C ASP A 57 -10.13 0.58 -8.53
N ASN A 58 -10.17 -0.61 -7.91
CA ASN A 58 -10.99 -1.74 -8.35
C ASN A 58 -11.63 -2.48 -7.17
N ILE A 59 -12.90 -2.90 -7.33
CA ILE A 59 -13.61 -3.75 -6.36
C ILE A 59 -13.66 -5.19 -6.90
N ARG A 60 -13.10 -6.14 -6.14
CA ARG A 60 -13.18 -7.57 -6.44
C ARG A 60 -14.26 -8.25 -5.60
N LEU A 61 -15.26 -8.83 -6.26
CA LEU A 61 -16.33 -9.60 -5.62
C LEU A 61 -16.07 -11.10 -5.73
N ILE A 62 -16.43 -11.85 -4.69
CA ILE A 62 -16.44 -13.31 -4.69
C ILE A 62 -17.81 -13.79 -4.24
N LYS A 63 -18.34 -14.84 -4.87
CA LYS A 63 -19.49 -15.59 -4.38
C LYS A 63 -18.97 -16.92 -3.84
N PRO A 64 -18.95 -17.15 -2.51
CA PRO A 64 -18.67 -18.48 -1.98
C PRO A 64 -19.81 -19.44 -2.34
N ASP A 65 -19.48 -20.72 -2.49
CA ASP A 65 -20.47 -21.80 -2.69
C ASP A 65 -21.38 -21.99 -1.47
#